data_AF-A0A6P4E1A1-F1
#
_entry.id   AF-A0A6P4E1A1-F1
#
_cell.length_a   1.000
_cell.length_b   1.000
_cell.length_c   1.000
_cell.angle_alpha   90.00
_cell.angle_beta   90.00
_cell.angle_gamma   90.00
#
_symmetry.space_group_name_H-M   'P 1'
#
loop_
_entity.id
_entity.type
_entity.pdbx_description
1 polymer ?
#
loop_
_entity_poly.entity_id
_entity_poly.type
_entity_poly.pdbx_seq_one_letter_code
_entity_poly.pdbx_strand_id
1 'polypeptide(L)'
;MKVSAAITIVILMFLGMAIALPNLHHVRFGMDEFWPLSMGNATDVLPLSTNLTQIQRLRWADKCVQFRNKCSMAEHCCSLRCLKRVHRCIT
;
A
#
# COMPACT_ATOMS: atom_id res chain seq x y z
N MET A 1 -11.42 4.41 57.07
CA MET A 1 -10.90 3.19 56.42
C MET A 1 -11.64 2.77 55.13
N LYS A 2 -12.88 3.20 54.86
CA LYS A 2 -13.62 2.82 53.63
C LYS A 2 -13.21 3.59 52.36
N VAL A 3 -12.80 4.85 52.49
CA VAL A 3 -12.44 5.72 51.35
C VAL A 3 -11.13 5.29 50.68
N SER A 4 -10.18 4.75 51.47
CA SER A 4 -8.88 4.31 50.97
C SER A 4 -9.00 3.11 50.01
N ALA A 5 -9.92 2.19 50.26
CA ALA A 5 -10.15 1.03 49.39
C ALA A 5 -10.82 1.43 48.06
N ALA A 6 -11.71 2.42 48.07
CA ALA A 6 -12.31 2.92 46.83
C ALA A 6 -11.26 3.58 45.93
N ILE A 7 -10.34 4.35 46.53
CA ILE A 7 -9.25 5.01 45.79
C ILE A 7 -8.29 3.99 45.17
N THR A 8 -7.92 2.92 45.88
CA THR A 8 -7.02 1.89 45.35
C THR A 8 -7.63 1.11 44.18
N ILE A 9 -8.94 0.83 44.21
CA ILE A 9 -9.65 0.17 43.11
C ILE A 9 -9.66 1.06 41.87
N VAL A 10 -9.94 2.35 42.03
CA VAL A 10 -9.93 3.32 40.92
C VAL A 10 -8.54 3.41 40.29
N ILE A 11 -7.48 3.49 41.12
CA ILE A 11 -6.09 3.51 40.65
C ILE A 11 -5.74 2.24 39.86
N LEU A 12 -6.13 1.06 40.34
CA LEU A 12 -5.89 -0.22 39.65
C LEU A 12 -6.63 -0.29 38.31
N MET A 13 -7.86 0.22 38.22
CA MET A 13 -8.60 0.30 36.95
C MET A 13 -7.90 1.20 35.94
N PHE A 14 -7.41 2.37 36.35
CA PHE A 14 -6.67 3.28 35.45
C PHE A 14 -5.31 2.69 35.02
N LEU A 15 -4.58 2.02 35.91
CA LEU A 15 -3.35 1.30 35.55
C LEU A 15 -3.61 0.16 34.56
N GLY A 16 -4.69 -0.61 34.75
CA GLY A 16 -5.08 -1.67 33.81
C GLY A 16 -5.42 -1.15 32.41
N MET A 17 -6.09 -0.01 32.32
CA MET A 17 -6.43 0.64 31.04
C MET A 17 -5.19 1.16 30.30
N ALA A 18 -4.14 1.58 31.02
CA ALA A 18 -2.86 1.99 30.41
C ALA A 18 -2.07 0.80 29.83
N ILE A 19 -2.22 -0.40 30.39
CA ILE A 19 -1.56 -1.63 29.91
C ILE A 19 -2.36 -2.28 28.78
N ALA A 20 -3.69 -2.14 28.81
CA ALA A 20 -4.60 -2.64 27.77
C ALA A 20 -4.69 -1.73 26.53
N LEU A 21 -4.07 -0.55 26.56
CA LEU A 21 -3.86 0.26 25.36
C LEU A 21 -2.64 -0.35 24.64
N PRO A 22 -2.82 -1.13 23.55
CA PRO A 22 -1.67 -1.41 22.71
C PRO A 22 -1.17 -0.05 22.25
N ASN A 23 0.14 0.18 22.38
CA ASN A 23 0.83 1.25 21.69
C ASN A 23 0.38 1.21 20.22
N LEU A 24 -0.61 2.04 19.87
CA LEU A 24 -1.12 2.20 18.51
C LEU A 24 -0.15 3.09 17.74
N HIS A 25 1.14 2.81 17.85
CA HIS A 25 2.18 3.49 17.14
C HIS A 25 3.04 2.43 16.45
N HIS A 26 2.85 2.39 15.13
CA HIS A 26 3.55 1.59 14.14
C HIS A 26 3.32 0.09 14.14
N VAL A 27 2.08 -0.27 13.80
CA VAL A 27 1.92 -1.37 12.85
C VAL A 27 1.71 -0.76 11.47
N ARG A 28 2.79 -0.68 10.67
CA ARG A 28 2.71 -0.47 9.21
C ARG A 28 2.12 -1.75 8.58
N PHE A 29 0.84 -2.02 8.83
CA PHE A 29 0.09 -2.95 7.99
C PHE A 29 -0.25 -2.20 6.71
N GLY A 30 0.31 -2.66 5.59
CA GLY A 30 0.17 -2.07 4.26
C GLY A 30 -1.27 -2.01 3.79
N MET A 31 -1.96 -0.93 4.14
CA MET A 31 -3.30 -0.56 3.69
C MET A 31 -3.38 0.90 3.22
N ASP A 32 -2.25 1.51 2.83
CA ASP A 32 -2.21 2.89 2.33
C ASP A 32 -2.74 3.05 0.88
N GLU A 33 -3.20 2.00 0.20
CA GLU A 33 -3.57 2.09 -1.23
C GLU A 33 -5.06 2.03 -1.56
N PHE A 34 -5.96 2.00 -0.56
CA PHE A 34 -7.40 2.11 -0.82
C PHE A 34 -7.94 3.47 -0.39
N TRP A 35 -7.68 4.49 -1.21
CA TRP A 35 -8.51 5.68 -1.27
C TRP A 35 -9.70 5.41 -2.20
N PRO A 36 -10.95 5.27 -1.69
CA PRO A 36 -12.12 5.43 -2.54
C PRO A 36 -12.27 6.94 -2.82
N LEU A 37 -12.89 7.30 -3.95
CA LEU A 37 -13.22 8.69 -4.33
C LEU A 37 -12.14 9.44 -5.15
N SER A 38 -11.79 8.87 -6.31
CA SER A 38 -11.70 9.68 -7.53
C SER A 38 -12.11 8.80 -8.70
N MET A 39 -13.16 9.25 -9.36
CA MET A 39 -13.97 8.62 -10.39
C MET A 39 -13.15 8.41 -11.68
N GLY A 40 -12.28 7.41 -11.65
CA GLY A 40 -11.51 6.88 -12.76
C GLY A 40 -11.15 5.46 -12.38
N ASN A 41 -11.46 4.49 -13.25
CA ASN A 41 -11.38 3.06 -12.96
C ASN A 41 -10.10 2.76 -12.17
N ALA A 42 -10.22 2.16 -10.99
CA ALA A 42 -9.07 1.79 -10.16
C ALA A 42 -8.12 0.76 -10.85
N THR A 43 -8.48 0.34 -12.07
CA THR A 43 -7.74 -0.50 -12.99
C THR A 43 -7.10 0.28 -14.14
N ASP A 44 -7.05 1.62 -14.11
CA ASP A 44 -6.45 2.42 -15.19
C ASP A 44 -4.95 2.10 -15.34
N VAL A 45 -4.65 1.39 -16.42
CA VAL A 45 -3.30 0.97 -16.81
C VAL A 45 -2.67 2.07 -17.68
N LEU A 46 -1.36 2.28 -17.58
CA LEU A 46 -0.64 3.11 -18.54
C LEU A 46 -0.82 2.54 -19.95
N PRO A 47 -1.11 3.39 -20.95
CA PRO A 47 -1.12 2.96 -22.33
C PRO A 47 0.30 2.55 -22.76
N LEU A 48 0.39 1.70 -23.78
CA LEU A 48 1.65 1.47 -24.45
C LEU A 48 2.14 2.77 -25.10
N SER A 49 3.44 3.01 -25.03
CA SER A 49 4.11 4.11 -25.68
C SER A 49 4.03 3.97 -27.20
N THR A 50 3.48 5.00 -27.83
CA THR A 50 3.45 5.18 -29.28
C THR A 50 4.80 5.67 -29.83
N ASN A 51 5.69 6.16 -28.97
CA ASN A 51 6.98 6.75 -29.35
C ASN A 51 8.16 5.76 -29.31
N LEU A 52 7.93 4.49 -28.97
CA LEU A 52 9.00 3.48 -28.93
C LEU A 52 9.20 2.83 -30.31
N THR A 53 10.46 2.76 -30.73
CA THR A 53 10.86 1.95 -31.89
C THR A 53 10.72 0.44 -31.60
N GLN A 54 10.62 -0.37 -32.65
CA GLN A 54 10.51 -1.82 -32.53
C GLN A 54 11.69 -2.45 -31.76
N ILE A 55 12.91 -1.97 -32.00
CA ILE A 55 14.13 -2.47 -31.31
C ILE A 55 14.06 -2.15 -29.81
N GLN A 56 13.57 -0.97 -29.42
CA GLN A 56 13.41 -0.63 -28.01
C GLN A 56 12.35 -1.50 -27.33
N ARG A 57 11.24 -1.81 -28.01
CA ARG A 57 10.24 -2.74 -27.48
C ARG A 57 10.82 -4.13 -27.25
N LEU A 58 11.64 -4.63 -28.17
CA LEU A 58 12.33 -5.91 -27.99
C LEU A 58 13.29 -5.89 -26.79
N ARG A 59 14.03 -4.80 -26.58
CA ARG A 59 14.91 -4.64 -25.40
C ARG A 59 14.13 -4.62 -24.09
N TRP A 60 12.95 -3.99 -24.05
CA TRP A 60 12.12 -3.97 -22.86
C TRP A 60 11.42 -5.30 -22.60
N ALA A 61 11.01 -6.01 -23.65
CA ALA A 61 10.46 -7.36 -23.54
C ALA A 61 11.47 -8.35 -22.95
N ASP A 62 12.75 -8.26 -23.35
CA ASP A 62 13.83 -9.09 -22.83
C ASP A 62 14.17 -8.77 -21.35
N LYS A 63 14.01 -7.51 -20.95
CA LYS A 63 14.33 -7.01 -19.59
C LYS A 63 13.08 -6.72 -18.76
N CYS A 64 11.97 -7.35 -19.08
CA CYS A 64 10.71 -7.05 -18.42
C CYS A 64 10.74 -7.47 -16.95
N VAL A 65 9.98 -6.76 -16.11
CA VAL A 65 9.87 -7.04 -14.68
C VAL A 65 8.54 -7.71 -14.35
N GLN A 66 8.56 -8.52 -13.29
CA GLN A 66 7.41 -9.32 -12.84
C GLN A 66 6.41 -8.50 -12.02
N PHE A 67 5.30 -9.13 -11.64
CA PHE A 67 4.21 -8.56 -10.83
C PHE A 67 4.70 -7.80 -9.58
N ARG A 68 4.01 -6.69 -9.24
CA ARG A 68 4.31 -5.77 -8.12
C ARG A 68 5.64 -5.03 -8.16
N ASN A 69 6.49 -5.28 -9.16
CA ASN A 69 7.68 -4.47 -9.39
C ASN A 69 7.31 -3.09 -9.90
N LYS A 70 8.18 -2.11 -9.63
CA LYS A 70 7.98 -0.73 -10.06
C LYS A 70 8.07 -0.62 -11.58
N CYS A 71 7.19 0.19 -12.17
CA CYS A 71 7.15 0.47 -13.59
C CYS A 71 6.79 1.94 -13.84
N SER A 72 7.41 2.53 -14.86
CA SER A 72 7.07 3.87 -15.36
C SER A 72 6.33 3.84 -16.69
N MET A 73 6.38 2.70 -17.39
CA MET A 73 5.71 2.46 -18.66
C MET A 73 5.19 1.02 -18.69
N ALA A 74 4.19 0.77 -19.55
CA ALA A 74 3.58 -0.54 -19.70
C ALA A 74 4.61 -1.60 -20.15
N GLU A 75 5.51 -1.23 -21.05
CA GLU A 75 6.54 -2.08 -21.65
C GLU A 75 7.58 -2.60 -20.66
N HIS A 76 7.72 -1.97 -19.49
CA HIS A 76 8.58 -2.49 -18.44
C HIS A 76 8.03 -3.79 -17.86
N CYS A 77 6.71 -3.99 -17.87
CA CYS A 77 6.07 -5.15 -17.26
C CYS A 77 5.98 -6.29 -18.26
N CYS A 78 6.26 -7.53 -17.82
CA CYS A 78 6.11 -8.70 -18.71
C CYS A 78 4.65 -8.93 -19.15
N SER A 79 3.68 -8.47 -18.35
CA SER A 79 2.25 -8.44 -18.67
C SER A 79 1.84 -7.28 -19.58
N LEU A 80 2.76 -6.36 -19.88
CA LEU A 80 2.50 -5.08 -20.53
C LEU A 80 1.47 -4.21 -19.80
N ARG A 81 1.32 -4.42 -18.49
CA ARG A 81 0.35 -3.70 -17.66
C ARG A 81 1.01 -3.06 -16.45
N CYS A 82 1.06 -1.73 -16.46
CA CYS A 82 1.54 -0.90 -15.36
C CYS A 82 0.41 -0.05 -14.79
N LEU A 83 0.12 -0.17 -13.50
CA LEU A 83 -0.98 0.59 -12.87
C LEU A 83 -0.61 2.06 -12.71
N LYS A 84 -1.47 2.98 -13.16
CA LYS A 84 -1.17 4.43 -13.20
C LYS A 84 -0.97 5.07 -11.83
N ARG A 85 -1.74 4.64 -10.83
CA ARG A 85 -1.68 5.25 -9.48
C ARG A 85 -0.49 4.78 -8.67
N VAL A 86 -0.15 3.49 -8.79
CA VAL A 86 0.83 2.83 -7.93
C VAL A 86 2.18 2.65 -8.63
N HIS A 87 2.23 2.82 -9.96
CA HIS A 87 3.42 2.60 -10.77
C HIS A 87 4.02 1.22 -10.53
N ARG A 88 3.15 0.20 -10.52
CA ARG A 88 3.52 -1.20 -10.34
C ARG A 88 2.90 -2.11 -11.38
N CYS A 89 3.62 -3.16 -11.72
CA CYS A 89 3.15 -4.16 -12.67
C CYS A 89 2.00 -4.98 -12.09
N ILE A 90 0.96 -5.18 -12.90
CA ILE A 90 -0.19 -6.03 -12.58
C ILE A 90 -0.24 -7.22 -13.54
N THR A 91 -1.00 -8.26 -13.21
CA THR A 91 -1.17 -9.45 -14.06
C THR A 91 -2.08 -9.19 -15.26
#